data_AF-A0A290XI11-F1
#
_entry.id   AF-A0A290XI11-F1
#
_cell.length_a   1.000
_cell.length_b   1.000
_cell.length_c   1.000
_cell.angle_alpha   90.00
_cell.angle_beta   90.00
_cell.angle_gamma   90.00
#
_symmetry.space_group_name_H-M   'P 1'
#
loop_
_entity.id
_entity.type
_entity.pdbx_description
1 polymer ?
#
loop_
_entity_poly.entity_id
_entity_poly.type
_entity_poly.pdbx_seq_one_letter_code
_entity_poly.pdbx_strand_id
1 'polypeptide(L)' 'MLLMVRTALAGGGITIGIEETFAPYLARGELVTLLDRFLPPFPGFFLYFPDRRNQPPKLRALIEHVRRFRKVG' A
#
# COMPACT_ATOMS: atom_id res chain seq x y z
N MET A 1 1.88 -10.82 0.35
CA MET A 1 1.40 -11.32 1.66
C MET A 1 0.58 -12.62 1.54
N LEU A 2 0.94 -13.51 0.60
CA LEU A 2 0.08 -14.64 0.23
C LEU A 2 -0.18 -15.62 1.38
N LEU A 3 0.85 -15.93 2.18
CA LEU A 3 0.72 -16.81 3.34
C LEU A 3 -0.29 -16.26 4.35
N MET A 4 -0.14 -14.98 4.74
CA MET A 4 -1.00 -14.31 5.71
C MET A 4 -2.47 -14.32 5.29
N VAL A 5 -2.74 -14.00 4.02
CA VAL A 5 -4.10 -14.04 3.45
C VAL A 5 -4.67 -15.45 3.49
N ARG A 6 -3.90 -16.46 3.05
CA ARG A 6 -4.36 -17.86 3.07
C ARG A 6 -4.66 -18.36 4.47
N THR A 7 -3.83 -18.01 5.45
CA THR A 7 -4.06 -18.38 6.85
C THR A 7 -5.34 -17.75 7.39
N ALA A 8 -5.59 -16.46 7.12
CA ALA A 8 -6.82 -15.80 7.54
C ALA A 8 -8.07 -16.41 6.88
N LEU A 9 -8.02 -16.69 5.58
CA LEU A 9 -9.09 -17.37 4.84
C LEU A 9 -9.38 -18.78 5.35
N ALA A 10 -8.35 -19.48 5.86
CA ALA A 10 -8.49 -20.81 6.45
C ALA A 10 -8.97 -20.77 7.92
N GLY A 11 -9.35 -19.60 8.45
CA GLY A 11 -9.80 -19.45 9.84
C GLY A 11 -8.66 -19.47 10.87
N GLY A 12 -7.40 -19.29 10.43
CA GLY A 12 -6.22 -19.31 11.28
C GLY A 12 -6.02 -18.07 12.17
N GLY A 13 -6.99 -17.14 12.18
CA GLY A 13 -6.98 -15.95 13.04
C GLY A 13 -7.02 -14.63 12.28
N ILE A 14 -6.53 -13.58 12.94
CA ILE A 14 -6.52 -12.19 12.43
C ILE A 14 -5.19 -11.91 11.73
N THR A 15 -5.23 -11.11 10.67
CA THR A 15 -4.03 -10.65 9.96
C THR A 15 -4.13 -9.17 9.61
N ILE A 16 -3.01 -8.57 9.22
CA ILE A 16 -2.90 -7.14 8.87
C ILE A 16 -2.04 -6.97 7.63
N GLY A 17 -2.32 -5.94 6.82
CA GLY A 17 -1.50 -5.57 5.68
C GLY A 17 -2.07 -4.43 4.85
N ILE A 18 -1.58 -4.34 3.61
CA ILE A 18 -2.00 -3.33 2.64
C ILE A 18 -3.41 -3.64 2.15
N GLU A 19 -4.31 -2.66 2.19
CA GLU A 19 -5.74 -2.78 1.89
C GLU A 19 -6.00 -3.44 0.53
N GLU A 20 -5.27 -3.05 -0.51
CA GLU A 20 -5.41 -3.57 -1.87
C GLU A 20 -5.14 -5.08 -1.95
N THR A 21 -4.37 -5.63 -1.01
CA THR A 21 -4.12 -7.08 -0.93
C THR A 21 -5.37 -7.84 -0.48
N PHE A 22 -6.22 -7.21 0.35
CA PHE A 22 -7.41 -7.81 0.94
C PHE A 22 -8.71 -7.44 0.21
N ALA A 23 -8.71 -6.31 -0.51
CA ALA A 23 -9.84 -5.80 -1.27
C ALA A 23 -10.68 -6.87 -2.00
N PRO A 24 -10.09 -7.80 -2.79
CA PRO A 24 -10.90 -8.81 -3.47
C PRO A 24 -11.60 -9.81 -2.54
N TYR A 25 -11.04 -10.10 -1.36
CA TYR A 25 -11.61 -11.04 -0.39
C TYR A 25 -12.66 -10.36 0.49
N LEU A 26 -12.45 -9.08 0.84
CA LEU A 26 -13.44 -8.24 1.50
C LEU A 26 -14.68 -8.05 0.61
N ALA A 27 -14.48 -7.75 -0.66
CA ALA A 27 -15.58 -7.57 -1.62
C ALA A 27 -16.43 -8.85 -1.81
N ARG A 28 -15.83 -10.03 -1.65
CA ARG A 28 -16.53 -11.32 -1.71
C ARG A 28 -17.12 -11.77 -0.36
N GLY A 29 -16.87 -11.02 0.71
CA GLY A 29 -17.33 -11.37 2.07
C GLY A 29 -16.59 -12.55 2.71
N GLU A 30 -15.45 -12.97 2.14
CA GLU A 30 -14.62 -14.04 2.71
C GLU A 30 -13.80 -13.56 3.91
N LEU A 31 -13.55 -12.26 3.99
CA LEU A 31 -12.91 -11.60 5.13
C LEU A 31 -13.75 -10.39 5.54
N VAL A 32 -13.54 -9.93 6.78
CA VAL A 32 -14.13 -8.70 7.31
C VAL A 32 -13.05 -7.81 7.91
N THR A 33 -13.27 -6.50 7.92
CA THR A 33 -12.38 -5.55 8.60
C THR A 33 -12.60 -5.60 10.12
N LEU A 34 -11.55 -5.27 10.87
CA LEU A 34 -11.57 -5.23 12.33
C LEU A 34 -10.76 -4.03 12.80
N LEU A 35 -11.17 -3.46 13.94
CA LEU A 35 -10.45 -2.37 14.62
C LEU A 35 -10.29 -1.08 13.78
N ASP A 36 -11.19 -0.82 12.83
CA ASP A 36 -11.11 0.34 11.92
C ASP A 36 -10.94 1.68 12.66
N ARG A 37 -11.55 1.83 13.84
CA ARG A 37 -11.43 3.03 14.69
C ARG A 37 -10.04 3.25 15.29
N PHE A 38 -9.20 2.21 15.31
CA PHE A 38 -7.86 2.23 15.88
C PHE A 38 -6.78 2.24 14.80
N LEU A 39 -7.15 2.21 13.52
CA LEU A 39 -6.19 2.30 12.42
C LEU A 39 -5.83 3.77 12.15
N PRO A 40 -4.56 4.18 12.32
CA PRO A 40 -4.14 5.50 11.83
C PRO A 40 -4.16 5.52 10.29
N PRO A 41 -4.38 6.69 9.67
CA PRO A 41 -4.27 6.83 8.23
C PRO A 41 -2.89 6.38 7.73
N PHE A 42 -2.84 5.59 6.66
CA PHE A 42 -1.58 5.23 6.03
C PHE A 42 -1.03 6.44 5.26
N PRO A 43 0.15 6.98 5.61
CA PRO A 43 0.69 8.18 4.97
C PRO A 43 1.15 7.95 3.52
N GLY A 44 1.06 6.70 3.04
CA GLY A 44 1.47 6.30 1.71
C GLY A 44 2.96 5.95 1.63
N PHE A 45 3.40 5.64 0.42
CA PHE A 45 4.80 5.37 0.12
C PHE A 45 5.58 6.67 -0.15
N PHE A 46 6.83 6.70 0.28
CA PHE A 46 7.74 7.82 0.08
C PHE A 46 8.84 7.45 -0.91
N LEU A 47 9.18 8.36 -1.81
CA LEU A 47 10.34 8.25 -2.68
C LEU A 47 11.50 9.02 -2.03
N TYR A 48 12.50 8.29 -1.54
CA TYR A 48 13.68 8.87 -0.90
C TYR A 48 14.84 9.01 -1.90
N PHE A 49 15.35 10.22 -2.08
CA PHE A 49 16.51 10.51 -2.92
C PHE A 49 17.26 11.75 -2.41
N PRO A 50 18.57 11.89 -2.70
CA PRO A 50 19.33 13.07 -2.33
C PRO A 50 18.86 14.32 -3.08
N ASP A 51 18.59 15.41 -2.35
CA ASP A 51 18.41 16.72 -2.96
C ASP A 51 19.78 17.34 -3.27
N ARG A 52 20.17 17.28 -4.55
CA ARG A 52 21.45 17.80 -5.05
C ARG A 52 21.15 18.88 -6.08
N ARG A 53 21.93 19.96 -6.06
CA ARG A 53 21.84 21.04 -7.07
C ARG A 53 21.84 20.54 -8.52
N ASN A 54 22.51 19.42 -8.81
CA ASN A 54 22.56 18.82 -10.14
C ASN A 54 22.01 17.39 -10.14
N GLN A 55 20.68 17.23 -10.08
CA GLN A 55 20.04 15.92 -10.17
C GLN A 55 20.25 15.28 -11.56
N PRO A 56 20.63 13.99 -11.64
CA PRO A 56 20.73 13.29 -12.92
C PRO A 56 19.40 13.35 -13.70
N PRO A 57 19.42 13.63 -15.02
CA PRO A 57 18.19 13.77 -15.82
C PRO A 57 17.23 12.59 -15.71
N LYS A 58 17.77 11.36 -15.61
CA LYS A 58 16.97 10.13 -15.44
C LYS A 58 16.23 10.09 -14.10
N LEU A 59 16.87 10.51 -13.01
CA LEU A 59 16.24 10.57 -11.68
C LEU A 59 15.13 11.62 -11.66
N ARG A 60 15.38 12.80 -12.24
CA ARG A 60 14.37 13.86 -12.38
C ARG A 60 13.14 13.36 -13.15
N ALA A 61 13.35 12.65 -14.26
CA ALA A 61 12.26 12.07 -15.05
C ALA A 61 11.43 11.06 -14.25
N LEU A 62 12.09 10.21 -13.45
CA LEU A 62 11.41 9.26 -12.55
C LEU A 62 10.59 9.98 -11.47
N ILE A 63 11.17 10.99 -10.80
CA ILE A 63 10.48 11.77 -9.77
C ILE A 63 9.22 12.43 -10.35
N GLU A 64 9.33 13.06 -11.51
CA GLU A 64 8.18 13.68 -12.18
C GLU A 64 7.14 12.66 -12.66
N HIS A 65 7.56 11.47 -13.08
CA HIS A 65 6.64 10.38 -13.41
C HIS A 65 5.85 9.94 -12.16
N VAL A 66 6.53 9.65 -11.05
CA VAL A 66 5.90 9.22 -9.79
C VAL A 66 4.99 10.31 -9.22
N ARG A 67 5.40 11.59 -9.28
CA ARG A 67 4.56 12.73 -8.85
C ARG A 67 3.27 12.86 -9.64
N ARG A 68 3.32 12.66 -10.97
CA ARG A 68 2.12 12.66 -11.81
C ARG A 68 1.22 11.47 -11.48
N PHE A 69 1.79 10.28 -11.30
CA PHE A 69 1.05 9.08 -10.93
C PHE A 69 0.29 9.27 -9.60
N ARG A 70 0.90 9.91 -8.60
CA ARG A 70 0.25 10.20 -7.31
C ARG A 70 -0.98 11.11 -7.40
N LYS A 71 -1.12 11.94 -8.44
CA LYS A 71 -2.25 12.87 -8.58
C LYS A 71 -3.50 12.22 -9.19
N VAL A 72 -3.43 10.96 -9.62
CA VAL A 72 -4.46 10.27 -10.41
C VAL A 72 -5.14 9.12 -9.64
N GLY A 73 -4.63 8.77 -8.45
CA GLY A 73 -5.31 7.87 -7.49
C GLY A 73 -5.97 8.66 -6.38
#